data_AF-A0A820CL34-F1
#
_entry.id   AF-A0A820CL34-F1
#
_cell.length_a   1.000
_cell.length_b   1.000
_cell.length_c   1.000
_cell.angle_alpha   90.00
_cell.angle_beta   90.00
_cell.angle_gamma   90.00
#
_symmetry.space_group_name_H-M   'P 1'
#
loop_
_entity.id
_entity.type
_entity.pdbx_description
1 polymer ?
#
loop_
_entity_poly.entity_id
_entity_poly.type
_entity_poly.pdbx_seq_one_letter_code
_entity_poly.pdbx_strand_id
1 'polypeptide(L)'
;STVIAAIAVALRTAAAYGPVTTNGRSWQVGACGSGSELSAAGSICACPNPQYIVRPCIGNSNFGGVNTNTCGGPTQIMSVIFQY
;
A
#
# COMPACT_ATOMS: atom_id res chain seq x y z
N SER A 1 15.41 -9.47 -3.84
CA SER A 1 14.16 -10.10 -4.36
C SER A 1 13.61 -9.27 -5.53
N THR A 2 13.20 -9.90 -6.64
CA THR A 2 12.64 -9.18 -7.81
C THR A 2 11.32 -8.47 -7.50
N VAL A 3 10.53 -8.98 -6.56
CA VAL A 3 9.26 -8.37 -6.12
C VAL A 3 9.50 -7.03 -5.41
N ILE A 4 10.52 -6.94 -4.55
CA ILE A 4 10.86 -5.70 -3.82
C ILE A 4 11.22 -4.59 -4.80
N ALA A 5 12.07 -4.90 -5.78
CA ALA A 5 12.45 -3.96 -6.83
C ALA A 5 11.24 -3.52 -7.66
N ALA A 6 10.35 -4.45 -8.05
CA ALA A 6 9.16 -4.13 -8.83
C ALA A 6 8.18 -3.23 -8.06
N ILE A 7 7.95 -3.46 -6.77
CA ILE A 7 7.13 -2.59 -5.92
C ILE A 7 7.74 -1.20 -5.81
N ALA A 8 9.06 -1.09 -5.57
CA ALA A 8 9.76 0.18 -5.47
C ALA A 8 9.66 0.98 -6.79
N VAL A 9 9.83 0.31 -7.93
CA VAL A 9 9.66 0.93 -9.25
C VAL A 9 8.22 1.41 -9.44
N ALA A 10 7.23 0.57 -9.16
CA ALA A 10 5.82 0.88 -9.32
C ALA A 10 5.41 2.11 -8.50
N LEU A 11 5.84 2.19 -7.24
CA LEU A 11 5.57 3.36 -6.38
C LEU A 11 6.28 4.62 -6.87
N ARG A 12 7.52 4.51 -7.36
CA ARG A 12 8.27 5.66 -7.90
C ARG A 12 7.63 6.24 -9.16
N THR A 13 7.05 5.39 -10.01
CA THR A 13 6.53 5.80 -11.32
C THR A 13 5.00 5.89 -11.36
N ALA A 14 4.31 5.73 -10.22
CA ALA A 14 2.85 5.62 -10.13
C ALA A 14 2.26 4.56 -11.09
N ALA A 15 3.00 3.47 -11.34
CA ALA A 15 2.53 2.37 -12.18
C ALA A 15 1.82 1.31 -11.34
N ALA A 16 0.89 0.58 -11.96
CA ALA A 16 0.26 -0.58 -11.32
C ALA A 16 1.22 -1.77 -11.28
N TYR A 17 1.15 -2.56 -10.21
CA TYR A 17 1.90 -3.81 -10.08
C TYR A 17 1.15 -4.80 -9.18
N GLY A 18 1.21 -6.09 -9.53
CA GLY A 18 0.54 -7.16 -8.79
C GLY A 18 -0.95 -7.32 -9.13
N PRO A 19 -1.71 -8.09 -8.32
CA PRO A 19 -1.30 -8.66 -7.02
C PRO A 19 -0.23 -9.76 -7.14
N VAL A 20 0.72 -9.78 -6.19
CA VAL A 20 1.72 -10.85 -6.04
C VAL A 20 1.75 -11.33 -4.60
N THR A 21 1.57 -12.64 -4.40
CA THR A 21 1.56 -13.24 -3.06
C THR A 21 2.98 -13.64 -2.63
N THR A 22 3.49 -13.03 -1.56
CA THR A 22 4.77 -13.43 -0.92
C THR A 22 4.79 -13.00 0.55
N ASN A 23 5.53 -13.73 1.39
CA ASN A 23 5.59 -13.52 2.84
C ASN A 23 4.20 -13.45 3.51
N GLY A 24 3.27 -14.32 3.06
CA GLY A 24 1.91 -14.42 3.61
C GLY A 24 0.98 -13.25 3.29
N ARG A 25 1.35 -12.37 2.35
CA ARG A 25 0.58 -11.17 1.97
C ARG A 25 0.41 -11.09 0.46
N SER A 26 -0.68 -10.45 0.01
CA SER A 26 -0.92 -10.17 -1.40
C SER A 26 -0.57 -8.72 -1.68
N TRP A 27 0.61 -8.50 -2.26
CA TRP A 27 1.13 -7.16 -2.50
C TRP A 27 0.65 -6.60 -3.82
N GLN A 28 0.10 -5.40 -3.80
CA GLN A 28 -0.36 -4.70 -4.97
C GLN A 28 -0.03 -3.20 -4.87
N VAL A 29 0.37 -2.61 -5.99
CA VAL A 29 0.49 -1.16 -6.17
C VAL A 29 -0.55 -0.71 -7.18
N GLY A 30 -1.25 0.38 -6.89
CA GLY A 30 -2.26 0.95 -7.79
C GLY A 30 -2.63 2.38 -7.40
N ALA A 31 -3.49 3.01 -8.20
CA ALA A 31 -3.96 4.35 -7.93
C ALA A 31 -5.14 4.34 -6.94
N CYS A 32 -5.15 5.30 -6.01
CA CYS A 32 -6.32 5.58 -5.19
C CYS A 32 -6.52 7.07 -4.92
N GLY A 33 -7.64 7.61 -5.40
CA GLY A 33 -7.84 9.06 -5.47
C GLY A 33 -6.75 9.71 -6.33
N SER A 34 -6.13 10.78 -5.83
CA SER A 34 -5.00 11.46 -6.45
C SER A 34 -3.64 10.82 -6.18
N GLY A 35 -3.59 9.79 -5.33
CA GLY A 35 -2.36 9.19 -4.83
C GLY A 35 -2.11 7.76 -5.32
N SER A 36 -0.96 7.21 -4.94
CA SER A 36 -0.67 5.78 -5.07
C SER A 36 -1.04 5.04 -3.78
N GLU A 37 -1.30 3.75 -3.90
CA GLU A 37 -1.54 2.82 -2.79
C GLU A 37 -0.55 1.66 -2.88
N LEU A 38 0.12 1.34 -1.78
CA LEU A 38 0.74 0.03 -1.57
C LEU A 38 -0.17 -0.74 -0.62
N SER A 39 -0.72 -1.85 -1.11
CA SER A 39 -1.64 -2.72 -0.37
C SER A 39 -1.03 -4.08 -0.14
N ALA A 40 -1.12 -4.59 1.08
CA ALA A 40 -0.83 -5.98 1.42
C ALA A 40 -2.07 -6.90 1.34
N ALA A 41 -3.20 -6.37 0.85
CA ALA A 41 -4.50 -7.04 0.82
C ALA A 41 -4.85 -7.69 -0.54
N GLY A 42 -4.10 -7.38 -1.60
CA GLY A 42 -4.46 -7.76 -2.97
C GLY A 42 -5.67 -7.01 -3.54
N SER A 43 -6.00 -5.87 -2.95
CA SER A 43 -7.03 -4.95 -3.43
C SER A 43 -6.53 -3.50 -3.32
N ILE A 44 -7.02 -2.64 -4.21
CA ILE A 44 -6.69 -1.21 -4.28
C ILE A 44 -7.96 -0.40 -4.01
N CYS A 45 -7.86 0.72 -3.29
CA CYS A 45 -9.00 1.55 -2.86
C CYS A 45 -10.04 0.82 -2.01
N ALA A 46 -9.70 -0.33 -1.44
CA ALA A 46 -10.54 -1.00 -0.47
C ALA A 46 -10.18 -0.55 0.95
N CYS A 47 -11.12 -0.65 1.89
CA CYS A 47 -10.91 -0.26 3.29
C CYS A 47 -10.90 -1.48 4.25
N PRO A 48 -10.05 -2.51 4.05
CA PRO A 48 -10.00 -3.64 4.95
C PRO A 48 -9.52 -3.23 6.35
N ASN A 49 -9.97 -3.98 7.35
CA ASN A 49 -9.63 -3.77 8.75
C ASN A 49 -9.52 -5.13 9.46
N PRO A 50 -8.38 -5.49 10.08
CA PRO A 50 -7.10 -4.79 10.05
C PRO A 50 -6.32 -5.08 8.76
N GLN A 51 -5.49 -4.13 8.30
CA GLN A 51 -4.57 -4.41 7.20
C GLN A 51 -3.34 -3.47 7.20
N TYR A 52 -2.40 -3.77 6.32
CA TYR A 52 -1.17 -3.02 6.07
C TYR A 52 -1.28 -2.36 4.70
N ILE A 53 -1.67 -1.10 4.71
CA ILE A 53 -1.88 -0.29 3.50
C ILE A 53 -1.28 1.09 3.76
N VAL A 54 -0.65 1.67 2.75
CA VAL A 54 -0.24 3.08 2.78
C VAL A 54 -0.67 3.76 1.49
N ARG A 55 -1.25 4.96 1.62
CA ARG A 55 -1.77 5.76 0.50
C ARG A 55 -1.13 7.15 0.47
N PRO A 56 0.14 7.27 0.05
CA PRO A 56 0.76 8.57 -0.12
C PRO A 56 -0.06 9.46 -1.07
N CYS A 57 -0.23 10.74 -0.70
CA CYS A 57 -0.88 11.77 -1.53
C CYS A 57 -2.38 11.54 -1.84
N ILE A 58 -3.11 10.74 -1.05
CA ILE A 58 -4.55 10.53 -1.27
C ILE A 58 -5.43 11.77 -0.99
N GLY A 59 -4.95 12.73 -0.20
CA GLY A 59 -5.65 14.00 0.04
C GLY A 59 -6.81 13.94 1.05
N ASN A 60 -6.96 12.86 1.81
CA ASN A 60 -7.97 12.71 2.86
C ASN A 60 -7.47 11.82 4.02
N SER A 61 -8.34 11.47 4.96
CA SER A 61 -8.03 10.66 6.16
C SER A 61 -7.89 9.15 5.89
N ASN A 62 -7.98 8.69 4.64
CA ASN A 62 -7.82 7.29 4.26
C ASN A 62 -6.37 6.97 3.90
N PHE A 63 -5.41 7.51 4.65
CA PHE A 63 -3.97 7.35 4.39
C PHE A 63 -3.45 5.90 4.54
N GLY A 64 -4.27 4.99 5.08
CA GLY A 64 -3.92 3.59 5.31
C GLY A 64 -3.76 3.26 6.79
N GLY A 65 -3.12 2.13 7.08
CA GLY A 65 -3.02 1.52 8.40
C GLY A 65 -1.87 0.53 8.47
N VAL A 66 -1.26 0.36 9.66
CA VAL A 66 -0.32 -0.74 9.95
C VAL A 66 -1.00 -1.63 10.98
N ASN A 67 -1.58 -2.74 10.52
CA ASN A 67 -2.38 -3.65 11.35
C ASN A 67 -3.58 -2.99 12.04
N THR A 68 -4.26 -2.08 11.35
CA THR A 68 -5.39 -1.32 11.90
C THR A 68 -6.40 -0.99 10.80
N ASN A 69 -7.44 -0.24 11.13
CA ASN A 69 -8.39 0.31 10.18
C ASN A 69 -7.67 1.17 9.13
N THR A 70 -7.95 0.93 7.85
CA THR A 70 -7.21 1.58 6.74
C THR A 70 -7.91 2.80 6.15
N CYS A 71 -9.16 3.09 6.55
CA CYS A 71 -9.91 4.27 6.15
C CYS A 71 -10.51 4.96 7.38
N GLY A 72 -10.12 6.20 7.66
CA GLY A 72 -10.36 6.81 8.97
C GLY A 72 -9.61 6.08 10.10
N GLY A 73 -8.37 5.66 9.81
CA GLY A 73 -7.50 5.00 10.77
C GLY A 73 -6.97 5.97 11.85
N PRO A 74 -6.35 5.44 12.93
CA PRO A 74 -5.71 6.27 13.95
C PRO A 74 -4.55 7.10 13.36
N THR A 75 -4.24 8.23 13.99
CA THR A 75 -3.04 9.02 13.65
C THR A 75 -1.79 8.20 13.93
N GLN A 76 -0.92 8.06 12.92
CA GLN A 76 0.31 7.29 13.02
C GLN A 76 1.35 7.75 11.99
N ILE A 77 2.62 7.42 12.24
CA ILE A 77 3.71 7.55 11.27
C ILE A 77 3.95 6.18 10.64
N MET A 78 3.97 6.13 9.31
CA MET A 78 4.24 4.90 8.56
C MET A 78 5.48 5.08 7.70
N SER A 79 6.40 4.12 7.78
CA SER A 79 7.60 4.07 6.95
C SER A 79 7.57 2.84 6.04
N VAL A 80 7.80 3.04 4.75
CA VAL A 80 8.03 1.95 3.79
C VAL A 80 9.53 1.84 3.57
N ILE A 81 10.10 0.67 3.88
CA ILE A 81 11.54 0.42 3.77
C ILE A 81 11.74 -0.75 2.82
N PHE A 82 12.53 -0.52 1.76
CA PHE A 82 12.97 -1.57 0.84
C PHE A 82 14.34 -2.08 1.30
N GLN A 83 14.41 -3.37 1.66
CA GLN A 83 15.65 -4.05 2.01
C GLN A 83 16.03 -4.97 0.85
N TYR A 84 17.29 -4.89 0.41
CA TYR A 84 17.83 -5.67 -0.70
C TYR A 84 18.71 -6.82 -0.20
#